data_AF-J2ZMM9-F1
#
_entry.id   AF-J2ZMM9-F1
#
_cell.length_a   1.000
_cell.length_b   1.000
_cell.length_c   1.000
_cell.angle_alpha   90.00
_cell.angle_beta   90.00
_cell.angle_gamma   90.00
#
_symmetry.space_group_name_H-M   'P 1'
#
loop_
_entity.id
_entity.type
_entity.pdbx_description
1 polymer ?
#
loop_
_entity_poly.entity_id
_entity_poly.type
_entity_poly.pdbx_seq_one_letter_code
_entity_poly.pdbx_strand_id
1 'polypeptide(L)'
;MNKKNILVLSMALTIVGGATAAVFASDNAIHSTKNKVVTLASKEGSGTTQTTTNDVVKVANGKISDEEAVIMATKALKDYMGLDAKSFGEARVNRTNNQENFKFFMDLYSKEDAAVLQENAKKDTANVIVVQFVRAEDLNQTMAASNRIVINEATGEIVSLTAFTDENRSSETTIDDAKVKSAVISFFDQQQKNVKENTLKVSKSASSGTVRVLCNLEDGRDVDMTISLKNYTVSSYEINYDRLLPLPSEEKDYRENFREL
;
A
#
# COMPACT_ATOMS: atom_id res chain seq x y z
N MET A 1 -29.17 -12.21 -22.81
CA MET A 1 -27.95 -12.81 -22.24
C MET A 1 -27.24 -11.73 -21.44
N ASN A 2 -27.58 -11.59 -20.16
CA ASN A 2 -27.13 -10.46 -19.34
C ASN A 2 -25.71 -10.71 -18.82
N LYS A 3 -24.74 -9.98 -19.37
CA LYS A 3 -23.37 -9.93 -18.87
C LYS A 3 -23.40 -9.26 -17.49
N LYS A 4 -23.18 -10.05 -16.44
CA LYS A 4 -22.88 -9.51 -15.11
C LYS A 4 -21.48 -8.92 -15.18
N ASN A 5 -21.37 -7.60 -15.05
CA ASN A 5 -20.08 -6.94 -14.84
C ASN A 5 -19.56 -7.40 -13.47
N ILE A 6 -18.56 -8.28 -13.47
CA ILE A 6 -17.82 -8.63 -12.27
C ILE A 6 -16.94 -7.43 -11.96
N LEU A 7 -17.34 -6.64 -10.97
CA LEU A 7 -16.50 -5.63 -10.36
C LEU A 7 -15.40 -6.36 -9.59
N VAL A 8 -14.26 -6.59 -10.24
CA VAL A 8 -13.06 -7.08 -9.55
C VAL A 8 -12.45 -5.89 -8.83
N LEU A 9 -12.72 -5.82 -7.53
CA LEU A 9 -12.06 -4.91 -6.62
C LEU A 9 -10.60 -5.38 -6.50
N SER A 10 -9.69 -4.83 -7.30
CA SER A 10 -8.26 -5.02 -7.09
C SER A 10 -7.94 -4.57 -5.68
N MET A 11 -7.45 -5.49 -4.85
CA MET A 11 -7.13 -5.22 -3.45
C MET A 11 -6.06 -4.13 -3.36
N ALA A 12 -6.49 -2.88 -3.20
CA ALA A 12 -5.81 -2.04 -2.25
C ALA A 12 -6.16 -2.64 -0.89
N LEU A 13 -5.18 -3.20 -0.19
CA LEU A 13 -5.30 -3.52 1.24
C LEU A 13 -5.59 -2.22 2.00
N THR A 14 -6.83 -1.76 1.96
CA THR A 14 -7.38 -0.75 2.86
C THR A 14 -7.53 -1.43 4.19
N ILE A 15 -6.52 -1.26 5.04
CA ILE A 15 -6.63 -1.57 6.46
C ILE A 15 -7.77 -0.69 7.01
N VAL A 16 -8.98 -1.25 7.07
CA VAL A 16 -10.07 -0.69 7.86
C VAL A 16 -9.74 -0.99 9.32
N GLY A 17 -8.84 -0.20 9.90
CA GLY A 17 -8.63 -0.20 11.34
C GLY A 17 -9.89 0.31 12.00
N GLY A 18 -10.62 -0.57 12.69
CA GLY A 18 -11.74 -0.20 13.53
C GLY A 18 -11.31 0.90 14.51
N ALA A 19 -12.03 2.03 14.50
CA ALA A 19 -11.76 3.16 15.35
C ALA A 19 -11.95 2.77 16.82
N THR A 20 -10.85 2.67 17.57
CA THR A 20 -10.82 3.06 18.99
C THR A 20 -9.57 3.87 19.23
N ALA A 21 -9.74 5.18 19.38
CA ALA A 21 -8.68 6.14 19.63
C ALA A 21 -8.04 5.90 21.01
N ALA A 22 -6.75 5.59 21.02
CA ALA A 22 -5.86 5.93 22.12
C ALA A 22 -4.73 6.78 21.51
N VAL A 23 -4.85 8.10 21.64
CA VAL A 23 -3.83 9.07 21.21
C VAL A 23 -2.81 9.15 22.33
N PHE A 24 -1.61 8.60 22.12
CA PHE A 24 -0.48 8.92 22.99
C PHE A 24 0.16 10.20 22.47
N ALA A 25 -0.11 11.30 23.17
CA ALA A 25 0.58 12.56 22.95
C ALA A 25 1.95 12.49 23.61
N SER A 26 3.04 12.57 22.83
CA SER A 26 4.31 13.01 23.36
C SER A 26 4.23 14.53 23.55
N ASP A 27 3.96 14.97 24.77
CA ASP A 27 4.01 16.38 25.15
C ASP A 27 5.44 16.90 25.01
N ASN A 28 5.65 17.83 24.08
CA ASN A 28 6.48 19.02 24.29
C ASN A 28 6.29 20.05 23.16
N ALA A 29 5.34 20.95 23.41
CA ALA A 29 5.42 22.40 23.30
C ALA A 29 6.23 23.11 22.17
N ILE A 30 5.47 23.94 21.43
CA ILE A 30 5.76 25.33 21.00
C ILE A 30 6.51 25.53 19.65
N HIS A 31 5.75 26.03 18.67
CA HIS A 31 6.16 26.74 17.44
C HIS A 31 7.16 26.11 16.46
N SER A 32 6.86 24.92 15.94
CA SER A 32 7.28 24.58 14.57
C SER A 32 6.23 23.69 13.90
N THR A 33 6.08 23.83 12.58
CA THR A 33 5.27 23.00 11.66
C THR A 33 5.73 21.54 11.65
N LYS A 34 5.63 20.85 12.80
CA LYS A 34 5.90 19.42 12.91
C LYS A 34 4.58 18.68 12.70
N ASN A 35 4.51 17.90 11.63
CA ASN A 35 3.44 16.93 11.45
C ASN A 35 3.34 16.11 12.74
N LYS A 36 2.12 16.06 13.30
CA LYS A 36 1.87 15.25 14.49
C LYS A 36 2.03 13.78 14.09
N VAL A 37 2.98 13.09 14.71
CA VAL A 37 3.13 11.63 14.57
C VAL A 37 2.21 10.99 15.59
N VAL A 38 1.33 10.10 15.11
CA VAL A 38 0.40 9.36 15.96
C VAL A 38 0.62 7.87 15.76
N THR A 39 1.13 7.21 16.79
CA THR A 39 1.22 5.75 16.83
C THR A 39 -0.16 5.18 17.18
N LEU A 40 -0.71 4.34 16.30
CA LEU A 40 -1.91 3.58 16.61
C LEU A 40 -1.48 2.22 17.17
N ALA A 41 -1.78 1.97 18.44
CA ALA A 41 -1.59 0.64 19.02
C ALA A 41 -2.60 -0.33 18.40
N SER A 42 -2.12 -1.41 17.80
CA SER A 42 -2.93 -2.56 17.39
C SER A 42 -3.56 -3.18 18.64
N LYS A 43 -4.89 -3.22 18.71
CA LYS A 43 -5.62 -3.79 19.84
C LYS A 43 -5.46 -5.31 19.80
N GLU A 44 -4.83 -5.90 20.83
CA GLU A 44 -4.96 -7.33 21.08
C GLU A 44 -6.45 -7.70 21.21
N GLY A 45 -6.82 -8.81 20.59
CA GLY A 45 -8.18 -9.35 20.61
C GLY A 45 -8.77 -9.40 22.01
N SER A 46 -10.07 -9.15 22.11
CA SER A 46 -10.83 -9.02 23.36
C SER A 46 -10.57 -10.15 24.36
N GLY A 47 -9.81 -9.83 25.41
CA GLY A 47 -9.80 -10.52 26.69
C GLY A 47 -9.85 -9.46 27.78
N THR A 48 -10.94 -9.40 28.53
CA THR A 48 -11.13 -8.49 29.65
C THR A 48 -10.09 -8.70 30.74
N THR A 49 -9.07 -7.84 30.84
CA THR A 49 -8.63 -7.20 32.09
C THR A 49 -7.59 -6.12 31.80
N GLN A 50 -7.99 -4.89 32.14
CA GLN A 50 -7.15 -3.71 32.19
C GLN A 50 -6.10 -3.92 33.28
N THR A 51 -4.87 -4.25 32.90
CA THR A 51 -3.72 -4.14 33.80
C THR A 51 -2.79 -3.08 33.21
N THR A 52 -2.83 -1.91 33.84
CA THR A 52 -1.84 -0.84 33.66
C THR A 52 -0.48 -1.36 34.10
N THR A 53 0.32 -1.83 33.16
CA THR A 53 1.77 -1.84 33.28
C THR A 53 2.32 -0.97 32.16
N ASN A 54 3.07 0.06 32.57
CA ASN A 54 3.93 0.86 31.72
C ASN A 54 5.05 -0.02 31.14
N ASP A 55 4.70 -1.01 30.33
CA ASP A 55 5.65 -1.55 29.37
C ASP A 55 5.77 -0.49 28.29
N VAL A 56 6.67 0.46 28.56
CA VAL A 56 7.53 1.02 27.51
C VAL A 56 7.97 -0.20 26.71
N VAL A 57 7.34 -0.42 25.55
CA VAL A 57 7.74 -1.45 24.61
C VAL A 57 9.22 -1.22 24.44
N LYS A 58 10.03 -2.07 25.08
CA LYS A 58 11.47 -2.03 24.95
C LYS A 58 11.68 -2.16 23.45
N VAL A 59 12.13 -1.06 22.84
CA VAL A 59 12.60 -1.04 21.46
C VAL A 59 13.60 -2.19 21.40
N ALA A 60 13.20 -3.29 20.78
CA ALA A 60 14.12 -4.36 20.48
C ALA A 60 15.18 -3.70 19.59
N ASN A 61 16.40 -3.60 20.10
CA ASN A 61 17.54 -3.03 19.37
C ASN A 61 17.52 -3.58 17.93
N GLY A 62 17.35 -2.69 16.94
CA GLY A 62 17.35 -3.04 15.51
C GLY A 62 16.05 -2.80 14.74
N LYS A 63 14.99 -2.22 15.33
CA LYS A 63 13.76 -1.85 14.62
C LYS A 63 13.70 -0.35 14.26
N ILE A 64 13.25 -0.04 13.04
CA ILE A 64 12.99 1.33 12.55
C ILE A 64 11.99 2.03 13.49
N SER A 65 12.35 3.21 13.99
CA SER A 65 11.46 4.01 14.86
C SER A 65 10.26 4.57 14.08
N ASP A 66 9.21 5.01 14.77
CA ASP A 66 8.06 5.65 14.12
C ASP A 66 8.47 6.93 13.39
N GLU A 67 9.35 7.73 14.02
CA GLU A 67 9.90 8.94 13.44
C GLU A 67 10.75 8.65 12.20
N GLU A 68 11.62 7.63 12.27
CA GLU A 68 12.43 7.19 11.13
C GLU A 68 11.53 6.70 9.99
N ALA A 69 10.49 5.91 10.29
CA ALA A 69 9.52 5.45 9.30
C ALA A 69 8.78 6.62 8.65
N VAL A 70 8.36 7.63 9.43
CA VAL A 70 7.71 8.84 8.90
C VAL A 70 8.66 9.64 8.00
N ILE A 71 9.95 9.75 8.37
CA ILE A 71 10.97 10.42 7.54
C ILE A 71 11.16 9.67 6.21
N MET A 72 11.33 8.35 6.26
CA MET A 72 11.47 7.51 5.07
C MET A 72 10.25 7.63 4.16
N ALA A 73 9.04 7.53 4.72
CA ALA A 73 7.79 7.62 3.99
C ALA A 73 7.55 9.01 3.39
N THR A 74 7.90 10.07 4.12
CA THR A 74 7.85 11.45 3.62
C THR A 74 8.80 11.64 2.45
N LYS A 75 10.03 11.11 2.56
CA LYS A 75 11.01 11.16 1.47
C LYS A 75 10.49 10.43 0.24
N ALA A 76 9.94 9.22 0.39
CA ALA A 76 9.37 8.45 -0.70
C ALA A 76 8.23 9.21 -1.41
N LEU A 77 7.31 9.82 -0.66
CA LEU A 77 6.25 10.65 -1.25
C LEU A 77 6.79 11.86 -2.00
N LYS A 78 7.83 12.50 -1.49
CA LYS A 78 8.46 13.64 -2.16
C LYS A 78 9.18 13.22 -3.43
N ASP A 79 10.00 12.18 -3.37
CA ASP A 79 10.80 11.71 -4.49
C ASP A 79 9.90 11.17 -5.62
N TYR A 80 8.87 10.40 -5.27
CA TYR A 80 8.04 9.68 -6.25
C TYR A 80 6.81 10.47 -6.71
N MET A 81 6.29 11.37 -5.89
CA MET A 81 5.03 12.08 -6.15
C MET A 81 5.16 13.61 -6.05
N GLY A 82 6.32 14.15 -5.69
CA GLY A 82 6.50 15.58 -5.47
C GLY A 82 5.75 16.14 -4.25
N LEU A 83 5.21 15.28 -3.38
CA LEU A 83 4.42 15.69 -2.23
C LEU A 83 5.31 15.93 -1.01
N ASP A 84 5.32 17.16 -0.52
CA ASP A 84 6.14 17.56 0.63
C ASP A 84 5.39 17.35 1.94
N ALA A 85 6.12 17.23 3.07
CA ALA A 85 5.55 17.00 4.39
C ALA A 85 4.46 18.00 4.77
N LYS A 86 4.60 19.26 4.32
CA LYS A 86 3.63 20.34 4.53
C LYS A 86 2.24 20.08 3.93
N SER A 87 2.11 19.09 3.04
CA SER A 87 0.84 18.71 2.43
C SER A 87 -0.04 17.88 3.39
N PHE A 88 0.45 17.52 4.57
CA PHE A 88 -0.24 16.63 5.51
C PHE A 88 -0.41 17.29 6.88
N GLY A 89 -1.51 17.00 7.56
CA GLY A 89 -1.76 17.44 8.93
C GLY A 89 -1.27 16.43 9.98
N GLU A 90 -1.34 15.13 9.65
CA GLU A 90 -0.98 14.05 10.56
C GLU A 90 -0.36 12.87 9.80
N ALA A 91 0.60 12.21 10.45
CA ALA A 91 1.11 10.92 10.02
C ALA A 91 0.75 9.85 11.07
N ARG A 92 0.06 8.80 10.62
CA ARG A 92 -0.35 7.67 11.46
C ARG A 92 0.54 6.48 11.16
N VAL A 93 1.10 5.88 12.20
CA VAL A 93 1.98 4.70 12.08
C VAL A 93 1.28 3.49 12.67
N ASN A 94 1.25 2.40 11.88
CA ASN A 94 0.76 1.09 12.29
C ASN A 94 1.77 0.01 11.89
N ARG A 95 1.91 -1.04 12.69
CA ARG A 95 2.74 -2.22 12.39
C ARG A 95 1.85 -3.42 12.19
N THR A 96 2.10 -4.19 11.14
CA THR A 96 1.26 -5.34 10.77
C THR A 96 2.05 -6.36 9.96
N ASN A 97 1.43 -7.50 9.68
CA ASN A 97 1.89 -8.51 8.74
C ASN A 97 0.65 -9.19 8.11
N ASN A 98 0.88 -10.08 7.15
CA ASN A 98 -0.22 -10.70 6.41
C ASN A 98 -0.95 -11.83 7.16
N GLN A 99 -0.50 -12.27 8.34
CA GLN A 99 -1.08 -13.44 9.03
C GLN A 99 -2.55 -13.22 9.40
N GLU A 100 -2.87 -12.08 10.00
CA GLU A 100 -4.25 -11.76 10.39
C GLU A 100 -5.15 -11.57 9.17
N ASN A 101 -4.60 -10.99 8.09
CA ASN A 101 -5.32 -10.81 6.83
C ASN A 101 -5.73 -12.15 6.22
N PHE A 102 -4.84 -13.14 6.17
CA PHE A 102 -5.19 -14.46 5.62
C PHE A 102 -6.40 -15.06 6.33
N LYS A 103 -6.41 -15.02 7.67
CA LYS A 103 -7.52 -15.56 8.46
C LYS A 103 -8.82 -14.81 8.18
N PHE A 104 -8.77 -13.48 8.13
CA PHE A 104 -9.95 -12.66 7.84
C PHE A 104 -10.52 -12.95 6.44
N PHE A 105 -9.65 -13.08 5.45
CA PHE A 105 -10.05 -13.25 4.06
C PHE A 105 -10.46 -14.68 3.68
N MET A 106 -9.92 -15.71 4.35
CA MET A 106 -10.31 -17.11 4.14
C MET A 106 -11.82 -17.32 4.28
N ASP A 107 -12.46 -16.61 5.21
CA ASP A 107 -13.90 -16.73 5.47
C ASP A 107 -14.78 -15.97 4.46
N LEU A 108 -14.18 -15.05 3.69
CA LEU A 108 -14.89 -14.18 2.75
C LEU A 108 -14.78 -14.65 1.29
N TYR A 109 -13.73 -15.39 0.96
CA TYR A 109 -13.43 -15.77 -0.42
C TYR A 109 -14.01 -17.12 -0.84
N SER A 110 -13.91 -17.39 -2.14
CA SER A 110 -14.30 -18.68 -2.70
C SER A 110 -13.46 -19.82 -2.10
N LYS A 111 -13.97 -21.05 -2.13
CA LYS A 111 -13.23 -22.21 -1.60
C LYS A 111 -11.85 -22.41 -2.26
N GLU A 112 -11.74 -22.07 -3.54
CA GLU A 112 -10.49 -22.19 -4.31
C GLU A 112 -9.46 -21.16 -3.86
N ASP A 113 -9.86 -19.90 -3.70
CA ASP A 113 -8.99 -18.84 -3.18
C ASP A 113 -8.65 -19.06 -1.70
N ALA A 114 -9.61 -19.49 -0.89
CA ALA A 114 -9.41 -19.80 0.53
C ALA A 114 -8.36 -20.91 0.74
N ALA A 115 -8.30 -21.91 -0.16
CA ALA A 115 -7.26 -22.94 -0.12
C ALA A 115 -5.86 -22.35 -0.37
N VAL A 116 -5.72 -21.42 -1.32
CA VAL A 116 -4.44 -20.72 -1.57
C VAL A 116 -4.08 -19.80 -0.41
N LEU A 117 -5.04 -19.09 0.18
CA LEU A 117 -4.83 -18.30 1.40
C LEU A 117 -4.37 -19.18 2.57
N GLN A 118 -4.92 -20.39 2.71
CA GLN A 118 -4.48 -21.35 3.72
C GLN A 118 -3.03 -21.81 3.49
N GLU A 119 -2.59 -21.99 2.25
CA GLU A 119 -1.19 -22.28 1.94
C GLU A 119 -0.28 -21.07 2.22
N ASN A 120 -0.71 -19.86 1.84
CA ASN A 120 0.02 -18.63 2.12
C ASN A 120 0.15 -18.36 3.63
N ALA A 121 -0.84 -18.72 4.44
CA ALA A 121 -0.79 -18.60 5.90
C ALA A 121 0.24 -19.51 6.57
N LYS A 122 0.80 -20.50 5.87
CA LYS A 122 1.90 -21.32 6.37
C LYS A 122 3.27 -20.66 6.17
N LYS A 123 3.35 -19.61 5.36
CA LYS A 123 4.59 -18.87 5.10
C LYS A 123 4.89 -17.93 6.26
N ASP A 124 6.17 -17.73 6.53
CA ASP A 124 6.61 -16.60 7.34
C ASP A 124 6.38 -15.31 6.54
N THR A 125 5.78 -14.30 7.18
CA THR A 125 5.42 -13.05 6.51
C THR A 125 6.15 -11.89 7.15
N ALA A 126 6.63 -10.98 6.31
CA ALA A 126 7.39 -9.85 6.78
C ALA A 126 6.51 -8.94 7.65
N ASN A 127 7.10 -8.47 8.76
CA ASN A 127 6.53 -7.34 9.47
C ASN A 127 6.74 -6.08 8.64
N VAL A 128 5.70 -5.27 8.53
CA VAL A 128 5.72 -4.02 7.79
C VAL A 128 5.26 -2.86 8.67
N ILE A 129 5.82 -1.68 8.41
CA ILE A 129 5.39 -0.41 8.96
C ILE A 129 4.54 0.29 7.91
N VAL A 130 3.31 0.59 8.26
CA VAL A 130 2.37 1.34 7.43
C VAL A 130 2.33 2.77 7.94
N VAL A 131 2.77 3.71 7.10
CA VAL A 131 2.68 5.14 7.36
C VAL A 131 1.56 5.72 6.51
N GLN A 132 0.51 6.20 7.17
CA GLN A 132 -0.65 6.83 6.54
C GLN A 132 -0.60 8.34 6.78
N PHE A 133 -0.55 9.11 5.71
CA PHE A 133 -0.59 10.57 5.77
C PHE A 133 -1.99 11.08 5.49
N VAL A 134 -2.52 11.86 6.42
CA VAL A 134 -3.85 12.48 6.33
C VAL A 134 -3.67 13.98 6.14
N ARG A 135 -4.40 14.57 5.19
CA ARG A 135 -4.38 16.01 4.96
C ARG A 135 -5.04 16.75 6.12
N ALA A 136 -4.58 17.97 6.39
CA ALA A 136 -5.12 18.78 7.47
C ALA A 136 -6.63 19.03 7.32
N GLU A 137 -7.11 19.27 6.09
CA GLU A 137 -8.55 19.45 5.81
C GLU A 137 -9.41 18.19 6.04
N ASP A 138 -8.79 16.99 6.05
CA ASP A 138 -9.50 15.72 6.12
C ASP A 138 -9.48 15.10 7.53
N LEU A 139 -8.76 15.67 8.50
CA LEU A 139 -8.56 15.09 9.83
C LEU A 139 -9.87 14.80 10.60
N ASN A 140 -10.92 15.59 10.35
CA ASN A 140 -12.22 15.44 11.00
C ASN A 140 -13.19 14.54 10.22
N GLN A 141 -12.78 13.99 9.08
CA GLN A 141 -13.63 13.12 8.27
C GLN A 141 -13.54 11.67 8.76
N THR A 142 -14.69 10.99 8.84
CA THR A 142 -14.79 9.58 9.25
C THR A 142 -13.99 8.64 8.34
N MET A 143 -13.82 9.01 7.06
CA MET A 143 -13.05 8.27 6.06
C MET A 143 -12.13 9.22 5.30
N ALA A 144 -11.22 9.86 6.03
CA ALA A 144 -10.25 10.79 5.46
C ALA A 144 -9.48 10.14 4.30
N ALA A 145 -9.41 10.83 3.17
CA ALA A 145 -8.51 10.45 2.10
C ALA A 145 -7.06 10.47 2.64
N SER A 146 -6.27 9.49 2.24
CA SER A 146 -4.92 9.36 2.77
C SER A 146 -3.97 8.78 1.74
N ASN A 147 -2.72 9.22 1.83
CA ASN A 147 -1.61 8.58 1.15
C ASN A 147 -1.00 7.54 2.08
N ARG A 148 -0.56 6.42 1.53
CA ARG A 148 -0.07 5.28 2.29
C ARG A 148 1.28 4.83 1.76
N ILE A 149 2.22 4.64 2.67
CA ILE A 149 3.52 4.04 2.38
C ILE A 149 3.67 2.80 3.25
N VAL A 150 4.19 1.72 2.67
CA VAL A 150 4.50 0.48 3.39
C VAL A 150 5.99 0.22 3.31
N ILE A 151 6.60 0.03 4.47
CA ILE A 151 8.02 -0.20 4.65
C ILE A 151 8.19 -1.61 5.20
N ASN A 152 9.01 -2.43 4.56
CA ASN A 152 9.44 -3.70 5.15
C ASN A 152 10.31 -3.41 6.38
N GLU A 153 9.86 -3.81 7.57
CA GLU A 153 10.49 -3.40 8.84
C GLU A 153 11.93 -3.91 8.96
N ALA A 154 12.21 -5.09 8.40
CA ALA A 154 13.52 -5.74 8.50
C ALA A 154 14.56 -5.13 7.55
N THR A 155 14.13 -4.67 6.37
CA THR A 155 15.03 -4.23 5.29
C THR A 155 15.02 -2.72 5.06
N GLY A 156 13.98 -2.02 5.53
CA GLY A 156 13.74 -0.61 5.21
C GLY A 156 13.28 -0.36 3.77
N GLU A 157 13.02 -1.40 2.98
CA GLU A 157 12.54 -1.25 1.61
C GLU A 157 11.12 -0.68 1.59
N ILE A 158 10.88 0.32 0.74
CA ILE A 158 9.52 0.75 0.40
C ILE A 158 8.94 -0.29 -0.56
N VAL A 159 7.96 -1.04 -0.08
CA VAL A 159 7.36 -2.17 -0.80
C VAL A 159 5.97 -1.84 -1.35
N SER A 160 5.36 -0.74 -0.89
CA SER A 160 4.14 -0.22 -1.48
C SER A 160 4.03 1.29 -1.27
N LEU A 161 3.48 1.96 -2.27
CA LEU A 161 3.07 3.36 -2.22
C LEU A 161 1.65 3.48 -2.78
N THR A 162 0.84 4.32 -2.16
CA THR A 162 -0.42 4.80 -2.71
C THR A 162 -0.52 6.29 -2.46
N ALA A 163 -0.58 7.07 -3.52
CA ALA A 163 -0.71 8.51 -3.46
C ALA A 163 -1.65 9.03 -4.54
N PHE A 164 -2.71 9.70 -4.11
CA PHE A 164 -3.67 10.32 -5.00
C PHE A 164 -3.47 11.83 -4.99
N THR A 165 -3.09 12.37 -6.14
CA THR A 165 -3.07 13.81 -6.39
C THR A 165 -4.21 14.16 -7.33
N ASP A 166 -4.77 15.37 -7.20
CA ASP A 166 -5.78 15.85 -8.15
C ASP A 166 -5.24 15.95 -9.58
N GLU A 167 -3.92 16.05 -9.74
CA GLU A 167 -3.25 16.02 -11.03
C GLU A 167 -3.47 14.71 -11.78
N ASN A 168 -3.67 13.59 -11.07
CA ASN A 168 -3.88 12.27 -11.66
C ASN A 168 -5.30 12.10 -12.21
N ARG A 169 -6.25 13.00 -11.90
CA ARG A 169 -7.62 12.93 -12.42
C ARG A 169 -7.62 13.22 -13.91
N SER A 170 -8.20 12.30 -14.67
CA SER A 170 -8.33 12.41 -16.11
C SER A 170 -9.57 11.64 -16.59
N SER A 171 -10.10 12.07 -17.73
CA SER A 171 -11.09 11.29 -18.50
C SER A 171 -10.44 10.58 -19.69
N GLU A 172 -9.10 10.59 -19.78
CA GLU A 172 -8.36 9.86 -20.79
C GLU A 172 -8.65 8.36 -20.69
N THR A 173 -8.82 7.73 -21.84
CA THR A 173 -9.11 6.29 -21.93
C THR A 173 -8.21 5.58 -22.93
N THR A 174 -7.47 6.34 -23.74
CA THR A 174 -6.51 5.83 -24.69
C THR A 174 -5.24 5.41 -23.97
N ILE A 175 -4.83 4.17 -24.18
CA ILE A 175 -3.62 3.61 -23.58
C ILE A 175 -2.50 3.68 -24.61
N ASP A 176 -1.45 4.43 -24.31
CA ASP A 176 -0.21 4.49 -25.09
C ASP A 176 0.82 3.53 -24.48
N ASP A 177 0.95 2.35 -25.08
CA ASP A 177 1.76 1.25 -24.55
C ASP A 177 3.23 1.62 -24.38
N ALA A 178 3.79 2.39 -25.31
CA ALA A 178 5.18 2.82 -25.24
C ALA A 178 5.41 3.73 -24.03
N LYS A 179 4.50 4.68 -23.79
CA LYS A 179 4.60 5.58 -22.63
C LYS A 179 4.35 4.86 -21.31
N VAL A 180 3.40 3.92 -21.26
CA VAL A 180 3.18 3.08 -20.08
C VAL A 180 4.45 2.29 -19.76
N LYS A 181 5.02 1.59 -20.75
CA LYS A 181 6.27 0.84 -20.59
C LYS A 181 7.42 1.72 -20.10
N SER A 182 7.65 2.86 -20.75
CA SER A 182 8.70 3.81 -20.34
C SER A 182 8.50 4.34 -18.93
N ALA A 183 7.26 4.62 -18.52
CA ALA A 183 6.95 5.10 -17.17
C ALA A 183 7.26 4.05 -16.09
N VAL A 184 6.91 2.79 -16.33
CA VAL A 184 7.19 1.69 -15.39
C VAL A 184 8.69 1.51 -15.19
N ILE A 185 9.46 1.45 -16.29
CA ILE A 185 10.91 1.29 -16.25
C ILE A 185 11.55 2.48 -15.53
N SER A 186 11.21 3.70 -15.95
CA SER A 186 11.77 4.93 -15.36
C SER A 186 11.47 5.04 -13.86
N PHE A 187 10.28 4.63 -13.44
CA PHE A 187 9.88 4.66 -12.04
C PHE A 187 10.71 3.70 -11.19
N PHE A 188 10.93 2.47 -11.64
CA PHE A 188 11.71 1.50 -10.89
C PHE A 188 13.23 1.75 -10.97
N ASP A 189 13.72 2.30 -12.07
CA ASP A 189 15.11 2.76 -12.18
C ASP A 189 15.44 3.82 -11.11
N GLN A 190 14.53 4.77 -10.87
CA GLN A 190 14.66 5.77 -9.79
C GLN A 190 14.75 5.13 -8.39
N GLN A 191 14.17 3.95 -8.23
CA GLN A 191 14.22 3.17 -6.99
C GLN A 191 15.36 2.13 -6.96
N GLN A 192 16.23 2.16 -7.96
CA GLN A 192 17.32 1.20 -8.13
C GLN A 192 16.82 -0.25 -8.18
N LYS A 193 15.69 -0.47 -8.87
CA LYS A 193 15.08 -1.78 -9.12
C LYS A 193 14.97 -2.00 -10.61
N ASN A 194 15.27 -3.20 -11.07
CA ASN A 194 15.17 -3.56 -12.48
C ASN A 194 13.86 -4.30 -12.76
N VAL A 195 13.15 -3.85 -13.79
CA VAL A 195 11.94 -4.51 -14.29
C VAL A 195 12.33 -5.55 -15.32
N LYS A 196 11.78 -6.75 -15.19
CA LYS A 196 11.88 -7.78 -16.22
C LYS A 196 10.91 -7.44 -17.36
N GLU A 197 11.37 -6.66 -18.33
CA GLU A 197 10.51 -6.02 -19.34
C GLU A 197 9.53 -6.96 -20.06
N ASN A 198 9.94 -8.19 -20.37
CA ASN A 198 9.10 -9.15 -21.09
C ASN A 198 7.95 -9.74 -20.25
N THR A 199 7.77 -9.28 -19.01
CA THR A 199 6.66 -9.66 -18.13
C THR A 199 5.60 -8.57 -18.00
N LEU A 200 5.82 -7.40 -18.62
CA LEU A 200 4.91 -6.28 -18.54
C LEU A 200 3.55 -6.62 -19.16
N LYS A 201 2.49 -6.36 -18.39
CA LYS A 201 1.11 -6.48 -18.83
C LYS A 201 0.34 -5.24 -18.41
N VAL A 202 -0.59 -4.79 -19.23
CA VAL A 202 -1.47 -3.66 -18.91
C VAL A 202 -2.93 -4.09 -19.02
N SER A 203 -3.80 -3.47 -18.24
CA SER A 203 -5.24 -3.68 -18.34
C SER A 203 -5.75 -3.33 -19.74
N LYS A 204 -6.66 -4.14 -20.28
CA LYS A 204 -7.27 -3.95 -21.61
C LYS A 204 -8.10 -2.67 -21.71
N SER A 205 -8.55 -2.15 -20.58
CA SER A 205 -9.32 -0.91 -20.46
C SER A 205 -8.75 -0.01 -19.37
N ALA A 206 -8.89 1.30 -19.58
CA ALA A 206 -8.65 2.31 -18.58
C ALA A 206 -9.89 2.51 -17.69
N SER A 207 -9.69 2.94 -16.45
CA SER A 207 -10.77 3.32 -15.53
C SER A 207 -10.41 4.65 -14.87
N SER A 208 -11.31 5.63 -14.94
CA SER A 208 -11.13 6.93 -14.29
C SER A 208 -9.80 7.63 -14.62
N GLY A 209 -9.32 7.49 -15.87
CA GLY A 209 -8.08 8.10 -16.31
C GLY A 209 -6.81 7.36 -15.90
N THR A 210 -6.91 6.14 -15.37
CA THR A 210 -5.77 5.30 -14.99
C THR A 210 -5.80 3.92 -15.64
N VAL A 211 -4.65 3.26 -15.65
CA VAL A 211 -4.50 1.85 -16.05
C VAL A 211 -3.80 1.06 -14.97
N ARG A 212 -4.11 -0.23 -14.87
CA ARG A 212 -3.35 -1.18 -14.05
C ARG A 212 -2.23 -1.80 -14.88
N VAL A 213 -1.07 -1.96 -14.28
CA VAL A 213 0.09 -2.60 -14.89
C VAL A 213 0.61 -3.68 -13.95
N LEU A 214 0.96 -4.83 -14.52
CA LEU A 214 1.60 -5.93 -13.83
C LEU A 214 3.00 -6.13 -14.42
N CYS A 215 3.98 -6.40 -13.58
CA CYS A 215 5.31 -6.81 -14.03
C CYS A 215 6.02 -7.63 -12.96
N ASN A 216 7.15 -8.22 -13.35
CA ASN A 216 8.07 -8.86 -12.44
C ASN A 216 9.32 -8.02 -12.34
N LEU A 217 9.88 -7.93 -11.13
CA LEU A 217 11.25 -7.45 -10.93
C LEU A 217 12.25 -8.57 -11.29
N GLU A 218 13.49 -8.20 -11.60
CA GLU A 218 14.54 -9.17 -11.89
C GLU A 218 14.87 -10.10 -10.71
N ASP A 219 14.59 -9.66 -9.47
CA ASP A 219 14.71 -10.48 -8.26
C ASP A 219 13.57 -11.52 -8.11
N GLY A 220 12.63 -11.55 -9.06
CA GLY A 220 11.55 -12.52 -9.14
C GLY A 220 10.34 -12.20 -8.27
N ARG A 221 10.21 -10.96 -7.76
CA ARG A 221 8.99 -10.48 -7.11
C ARG A 221 8.02 -9.88 -8.13
N ASP A 222 6.74 -10.13 -7.93
CA ASP A 222 5.68 -9.57 -8.77
C ASP A 222 5.27 -8.18 -8.26
N VAL A 223 4.77 -7.34 -9.17
CA VAL A 223 4.33 -5.97 -8.89
C VAL A 223 2.98 -5.72 -9.55
N ASP A 224 2.07 -5.10 -8.80
CA ASP A 224 0.88 -4.42 -9.32
C ASP A 224 1.05 -2.91 -9.19
N MET A 225 0.73 -2.17 -10.26
CA MET A 225 0.86 -0.72 -10.31
C MET A 225 -0.39 -0.08 -10.92
N THR A 226 -0.68 1.16 -10.50
CA THR A 226 -1.63 2.03 -11.18
C THR A 226 -0.93 3.26 -11.71
N ILE A 227 -1.16 3.57 -12.99
CA ILE A 227 -0.54 4.69 -13.70
C ILE A 227 -1.62 5.64 -14.23
N SER A 228 -1.43 6.95 -14.07
CA SER A 228 -2.29 7.96 -14.70
C SER A 228 -2.02 8.08 -16.19
N LEU A 229 -3.06 8.03 -17.02
CA LEU A 229 -2.93 8.22 -18.48
C LEU A 229 -2.67 9.67 -18.90
N LYS A 230 -2.85 10.63 -17.99
CA LYS A 230 -2.66 12.05 -18.27
C LYS A 230 -1.19 12.46 -18.37
N ASN A 231 -0.37 11.95 -17.46
CA ASN A 231 1.03 12.33 -17.29
C ASN A 231 1.95 11.12 -17.04
N TYR A 232 1.42 9.90 -17.04
CA TYR A 232 2.16 8.65 -16.84
C TYR A 232 2.87 8.57 -15.49
N THR A 233 2.38 9.28 -14.47
CA THR A 233 2.85 9.13 -13.09
C THR A 233 2.27 7.85 -12.47
N VAL A 234 3.06 7.18 -11.64
CA VAL A 234 2.62 6.03 -10.85
C VAL A 234 1.86 6.55 -9.64
N SER A 235 0.54 6.30 -9.57
CA SER A 235 -0.27 6.69 -8.42
C SER A 235 -0.22 5.67 -7.30
N SER A 236 0.04 4.41 -7.63
CA SER A 236 0.26 3.37 -6.64
C SER A 236 1.09 2.23 -7.20
N TYR A 237 1.81 1.55 -6.31
CA TYR A 237 2.39 0.24 -6.58
C TYR A 237 2.41 -0.61 -5.32
N GLU A 238 2.47 -1.92 -5.52
CA GLU A 238 2.65 -2.92 -4.48
C GLU A 238 3.54 -4.05 -5.01
N ILE A 239 4.62 -4.33 -4.29
CA ILE A 239 5.52 -5.46 -4.55
C ILE A 239 5.01 -6.64 -3.70
N ASN A 240 4.95 -7.84 -4.29
CA ASN A 240 4.73 -9.08 -3.56
C ASN A 240 5.99 -9.48 -2.76
N TYR A 241 6.29 -8.73 -1.70
CA TYR A 241 7.51 -8.88 -0.90
C TYR A 241 7.58 -10.20 -0.13
N ASP A 242 6.42 -10.78 0.23
CA ASP A 242 6.30 -12.10 0.87
C ASP A 242 6.29 -13.26 -0.13
N ARG A 243 6.34 -12.98 -1.45
CA ARG A 243 6.23 -13.97 -2.53
C ARG A 243 5.04 -14.91 -2.32
N LEU A 244 3.89 -14.31 -1.98
CA LEU A 244 2.62 -15.01 -1.82
C LEU A 244 2.21 -15.63 -3.15
N LEU A 245 1.55 -16.78 -3.07
CA LEU A 245 0.92 -17.39 -4.24
C LEU A 245 -0.26 -16.51 -4.67
N PRO A 246 -0.40 -16.19 -5.97
CA PRO A 246 -1.55 -15.43 -6.46
C PRO A 246 -2.83 -16.24 -6.26
N LEU A 247 -3.95 -15.56 -6.02
CA LEU A 247 -5.23 -16.24 -5.87
C LEU A 247 -5.74 -16.72 -7.26
N PRO A 248 -6.42 -17.87 -7.35
CA PRO A 248 -7.02 -18.33 -8.62
C PRO A 248 -7.93 -17.30 -9.28
N SER A 249 -8.68 -16.54 -8.48
CA SER A 249 -9.51 -15.42 -8.93
C SER A 249 -8.69 -14.26 -9.51
N GLU A 250 -7.56 -13.92 -8.92
CA GLU A 250 -6.63 -12.89 -9.43
C GLU A 250 -5.97 -13.35 -10.72
N GLU A 251 -5.48 -14.59 -10.79
CA GLU A 251 -4.92 -15.12 -12.02
C GLU A 251 -5.95 -15.13 -13.16
N LYS A 252 -7.21 -15.42 -12.83
CA LYS A 252 -8.30 -15.34 -13.79
C LYS A 252 -8.53 -13.91 -14.26
N ASP A 253 -8.58 -12.93 -13.36
CA ASP A 253 -8.65 -11.50 -13.70
C ASP A 253 -7.50 -11.11 -14.64
N TYR A 254 -6.27 -11.50 -14.31
CA TYR A 254 -5.10 -11.20 -15.11
C TYR A 254 -5.18 -11.79 -16.51
N ARG A 255 -5.62 -13.05 -16.66
CA ARG A 255 -5.82 -13.67 -17.98
C ARG A 255 -6.92 -13.00 -18.79
N GLU A 256 -8.02 -12.62 -18.15
CA GLU A 256 -9.20 -12.11 -18.84
C GLU A 256 -9.09 -10.62 -19.17
N ASN A 257 -8.43 -9.82 -18.31
CA ASN A 257 -8.50 -8.37 -18.35
C ASN A 257 -7.17 -7.68 -18.66
N PHE A 258 -6.06 -8.40 -18.80
CA PHE A 258 -4.76 -7.83 -19.16
C PHE A 258 -4.24 -8.35 -20.50
N ARG A 259 -3.35 -7.58 -21.11
CA ARG A 259 -2.61 -7.93 -22.33
C ARG A 259 -1.13 -7.58 -22.15
N GLU A 260 -0.27 -8.25 -22.90
CA GLU A 260 1.18 -7.99 -22.90
C GLU A 260 1.49 -6.61 -23.50
N LEU A 261 2.62 -6.04 -23.06
CA LEU A 261 3.22 -4.78 -23.55
C LEU A 261 4.52 -5.04 -24.31
#